data_AF-A0A938CXU1-F1
#
_entry.id   AF-A0A938CXU1-F1
#
_cell.length_a   1.000
_cell.length_b   1.000
_cell.length_c   1.000
_cell.angle_alpha   90.00
_cell.angle_beta   90.00
_cell.angle_gamma   90.00
#
_symmetry.space_group_name_H-M   'P 1'
#
loop_
_entity.id
_entity.type
_entity.pdbx_description
1 polymer ?
#
loop_
_entity_poly.entity_id
_entity_poly.type
_entity_poly.pdbx_seq_one_letter_code
_entity_poly.pdbx_strand_id
1 'polypeptide(L)' 'MLRRPFTAHPESVGESYVQHLAFAASVGARMIVAGVACMIHGILPFLFVRTGSRTIVALYGRIAWGPRRRVAEEHVG' A
#
# COMPACT_ATOMS: atom_id res chain seq x y z
N MET A 1 -5.67 18.13 20.31
CA MET A 1 -6.57 17.00 19.94
C MET A 1 -6.09 16.20 18.71
N LEU A 2 -5.07 16.63 17.96
CA LEU A 2 -4.51 15.87 16.81
C LEU A 2 -3.75 14.57 17.18
N ARG A 3 -3.26 14.39 18.41
CA ARG A 3 -2.40 13.23 18.74
C ARG A 3 -3.12 11.89 18.57
N ARG A 4 -4.42 11.83 18.91
CA ARG A 4 -5.18 10.58 18.95
C ARG A 4 -5.24 9.83 17.62
N PRO A 5 -5.61 10.40 16.46
CA PRO A 5 -5.67 9.64 15.21
C PRO A 5 -4.28 9.17 14.72
N PHE A 6 -3.24 9.99 14.90
CA PHE A 6 -1.90 9.64 14.44
C PHE A 6 -1.16 8.66 15.35
N THR A 7 -1.55 8.51 16.62
CA THR A 7 -0.92 7.54 17.54
C THR A 7 -1.82 6.35 17.84
N ALA A 8 -3.12 6.55 18.05
CA ALA A 8 -4.03 5.47 18.45
C ALA A 8 -4.21 4.41 17.35
N HIS A 9 -4.20 4.80 16.07
CA HIS A 9 -4.32 3.84 14.99
C HIS A 9 -3.05 2.99 14.81
N PRO A 10 -1.83 3.56 14.72
CA PRO A 10 -0.61 2.75 14.75
C PRO A 10 -0.51 1.88 16.00
N GLU A 11 -0.88 2.41 17.18
CA GLU A 11 -0.86 1.66 18.44
C GLU A 11 -1.83 0.48 18.44
N SER A 12 -3.04 0.63 17.87
CA SER A 12 -4.02 -0.48 17.81
C SER A 12 -3.52 -1.66 16.99
N VAL A 13 -2.61 -1.40 16.03
CA VAL A 13 -2.01 -2.42 15.16
C VAL A 13 -0.59 -2.83 15.60
N GLY A 14 -0.13 -2.34 16.76
CA GLY A 14 1.17 -2.69 17.34
C GLY A 14 2.37 -2.02 16.68
N GLU A 15 2.19 -0.85 16.05
CA GLU A 15 3.23 -0.14 15.30
C GLU A 15 3.49 1.26 15.88
N SER A 16 4.75 1.72 15.82
CA SER A 16 5.01 3.15 15.99
C SER A 16 4.49 3.95 14.80
N TYR A 17 4.14 5.21 15.03
CA TYR A 17 3.69 6.12 13.96
C TYR A 17 4.62 6.12 12.74
N VAL A 18 5.94 6.14 12.96
CA VAL A 18 6.94 6.15 11.88
C VAL A 18 6.94 4.83 11.11
N GLN A 19 6.82 3.67 11.78
CA GLN A 19 6.73 2.36 11.13
C GLN A 19 5.47 2.21 10.28
N HIS A 20 4.35 2.75 10.78
CA HIS A 20 3.07 2.74 10.08
C HIS A 20 3.11 3.67 8.86
N LEU A 21 3.55 4.91 9.07
CA LEU A 21 3.69 5.93 8.03
C LEU A 21 4.63 5.47 6.91
N ALA A 22 5.81 4.95 7.25
CA ALA A 22 6.78 4.49 6.26
C ALA A 22 6.23 3.34 5.42
N PHE A 23 5.50 2.41 6.04
CA PHE A 23 4.86 1.33 5.32
C PHE A 23 3.75 1.84 4.39
N ALA A 24 2.81 2.63 4.91
CA ALA A 24 1.71 3.19 4.15
C ALA A 24 2.22 4.04 2.97
N ALA A 25 3.21 4.90 3.20
CA ALA A 25 3.86 5.70 2.17
C ALA A 25 4.51 4.82 1.09
N SER A 26 5.19 3.72 1.48
CA SER A 26 5.83 2.81 0.53
C SER A 26 4.83 2.00 -0.32
N VAL A 27 3.62 1.76 0.18
CA VAL A 27 2.52 1.13 -0.54
C VAL A 27 1.89 2.14 -1.49
N GLY A 28 1.51 3.31 -0.97
CA GLY A 28 0.90 4.39 -1.76
C GLY A 28 1.78 4.88 -2.91
N ALA A 29 3.08 5.06 -2.69
CA ALA A 29 4.00 5.45 -3.75
C ALA A 29 4.04 4.44 -4.92
N ARG A 30 4.02 3.13 -4.61
CA ARG A 30 3.96 2.07 -5.63
C ARG A 30 2.63 2.07 -6.37
N MET A 31 1.51 2.31 -5.67
CA MET A 31 0.19 2.43 -6.29
C MET A 31 0.13 3.61 -7.26
N ILE A 32 0.69 4.78 -6.88
CA ILE A 32 0.74 5.96 -7.75
C ILE A 32 1.55 5.65 -9.01
N VAL A 33 2.76 5.11 -8.86
CA VAL A 33 3.62 4.76 -10.01
C VAL A 33 2.92 3.74 -10.92
N ALA A 34 2.32 2.70 -10.35
CA ALA A 34 1.59 1.70 -11.12
C ALA A 34 0.36 2.28 -11.83
N GLY A 35 -0.38 3.17 -11.18
CA GLY A 35 -1.53 3.88 -11.76
C GLY A 35 -1.12 4.73 -12.96
N VAL A 36 -0.06 5.55 -12.82
CA VAL A 36 0.50 6.33 -13.92
C VAL A 36 0.98 5.42 -15.05
N ALA A 37 1.66 4.31 -14.73
CA ALA A 37 2.11 3.35 -15.73
C ALA A 37 0.93 2.71 -16.49
N CYS A 38 -0.17 2.38 -15.81
CA CYS A 38 -1.40 1.87 -16.44
C CYS A 38 -2.05 2.92 -17.35
N MET A 39 -2.11 4.19 -16.94
CA MET A 39 -2.63 5.27 -17.78
C MET A 39 -1.81 5.43 -19.06
N ILE A 40 -0.48 5.44 -18.95
CA ILE A 40 0.41 5.51 -20.11
C ILE A 40 0.22 4.27 -20.99
N HIS A 41 0.14 3.07 -20.41
CA HIS A 41 -0.14 1.84 -21.15
C HIS A 41 -1.46 1.90 -21.93
N GLY A 42 -2.51 2.48 -21.36
CA GLY A 42 -3.80 2.66 -22.03
C GLY A 42 -3.71 3.54 -23.29
N ILE A 43 -2.75 4.48 -23.34
CA ILE A 43 -2.47 5.33 -24.50
C ILE A 43 -1.46 4.66 -25.45
N LEU A 44 -0.44 4.01 -24.88
CA LEU A 44 0.70 3.39 -25.57
C LEU A 44 0.79 1.91 -25.14
N PRO A 45 0.06 1.00 -25.80
CA PRO A 45 -0.12 -0.38 -25.33
C PRO A 45 1.16 -1.24 -25.31
N PHE A 46 2.25 -0.76 -25.91
CA PHE A 46 3.56 -1.41 -25.88
C PHE A 46 4.43 -0.95 -24.69
N LEU A 47 4.08 0.14 -24.00
CA LEU A 47 4.77 0.58 -22.79
C LEU A 47 4.14 -0.03 -21.54
N PHE A 48 4.96 -0.32 -20.52
CA PHE A 48 4.53 -0.75 -19.18
C PHE A 48 3.57 -1.95 -19.12
N VAL A 49 3.60 -2.84 -20.13
CA VAL A 49 2.68 -3.98 -20.35
C VAL A 49 2.39 -4.82 -19.11
N ARG A 50 3.37 -4.97 -18.21
CA ARG A 50 3.26 -5.78 -16.99
C ARG A 50 3.41 -4.97 -15.70
N THR A 51 3.63 -3.66 -15.78
CA THR A 51 3.98 -2.86 -14.60
C THR A 51 2.83 -2.80 -13.60
N GLY A 52 1.60 -2.56 -14.08
CA GLY A 52 0.42 -2.49 -13.23
C GLY A 52 0.14 -3.81 -12.51
N SER A 53 -0.04 -4.88 -13.27
CA SER A 53 -0.37 -6.21 -12.73
C SER A 53 0.72 -6.74 -11.80
N ARG A 54 2.01 -6.60 -12.14
CA ARG A 54 3.12 -7.00 -11.25
C ARG A 54 3.11 -6.21 -9.95
N THR A 55 2.80 -4.92 -10.00
CA THR A 55 2.75 -4.08 -8.79
C THR A 55 1.59 -4.47 -7.89
N ILE A 56 0.40 -4.72 -8.46
CA ILE A 56 -0.78 -5.18 -7.71
C ILE A 56 -0.48 -6.51 -7.01
N VAL A 57 0.05 -7.49 -7.73
CA VAL A 57 0.38 -8.82 -7.17
C VAL A 57 1.42 -8.70 -6.05
N ALA A 58 2.45 -7.88 -6.24
CA ALA A 58 3.48 -7.66 -5.23
C ALA A 58 2.93 -6.93 -3.98
N LEU A 59 2.07 -5.92 -4.16
CA LEU A 59 1.44 -5.20 -3.05
C LEU A 59 0.46 -6.10 -2.29
N TYR A 60 -0.36 -6.88 -3.01
CA TYR A 60 -1.27 -7.86 -2.41
C TYR A 60 -0.48 -8.89 -1.60
N GLY A 61 0.60 -9.45 -2.16
CA GLY A 61 1.55 -10.31 -1.46
C GLY A 61 2.02 -9.72 -0.13
N ARG A 62 2.43 -8.46 -0.18
CA ARG A 62 3.00 -7.74 0.97
C ARG A 62 1.97 -7.38 2.04
N ILE A 63 0.71 -7.14 1.67
CA ILE A 63 -0.38 -6.77 2.59
C ILE A 63 -1.05 -8.02 3.17
N ALA A 64 -1.46 -8.96 2.32
CA ALA A 64 -2.26 -10.12 2.71
C ALA A 64 -1.42 -11.27 3.32
N TRP A 65 -0.15 -11.42 2.90
CA TRP A 65 0.68 -12.56 3.30
C TRP A 65 1.94 -12.14 4.07
N GLY A 66 2.14 -10.82 4.26
CA GLY A 66 3.28 -10.28 4.98
C GLY A 66 3.12 -10.30 6.51
N PRO A 67 4.15 -9.82 7.24
CA PRO A 67 4.14 -9.73 8.70
C PRO A 67 2.98 -8.91 9.29
N ARG A 68 2.31 -8.10 8.45
CA ARG A 68 1.18 -7.21 8.81
C ARG A 68 -0.19 -7.81 8.47
N ARG A 69 -0.31 -9.11 8.21
CA ARG A 69 -1.59 -9.76 7.87
C ARG A 69 -2.72 -9.45 8.87
N ARG A 70 -2.42 -9.49 10.18
CA ARG A 70 -3.40 -9.16 11.24
C ARG A 70 -3.97 -7.73 11.11
N VAL A 71 -3.15 -6.78 10.65
CA VAL A 71 -3.55 -5.39 10.43
C VAL A 71 -4.49 -5.28 9.24
N ALA A 72 -4.24 -6.05 8.18
CA ALA A 72 -5.10 -6.06 6.99
C ALA A 72 -6.50 -6.62 7.31
N GLU A 73 -6.58 -7.63 8.17
CA GLU A 73 -7.85 -8.26 8.60
C GLU A 73 -8.75 -7.28 9.39
N GLU A 74 -8.18 -6.39 10.21
CA GLU A 74 -8.94 -5.38 10.97
C GLU A 74 -9.61 -4.29 10.12
N HIS A 75 -9.16 -4.06 8.88
CA HIS A 75 -9.69 -3.00 8.02
C HIS A 75 -10.70 -3.49 6.99
N VAL A 76 -10.81 -4.81 6.80
CA VAL A 76 -11.69 -5.44 5.81
C VAL A 76 -12.91 -6.10 6.49
N GLY A 77 -12.93 -6.12 7.83
CA GLY A 77 -14.06 -6.58 8.66
C GLY A 77 -15.17 -5.55 8.83
#